data_AF-A0A497ABB0-F1
#
_entry.id   AF-A0A497ABB0-F1
#
_cell.length_a   1.000
_cell.length_b   1.000
_cell.length_c   1.000
_cell.angle_alpha   90.00
_cell.angle_beta   90.00
_cell.angle_gamma   90.00
#
_symmetry.space_group_name_H-M   'P 1'
#
loop_
_entity.id
_entity.type
_entity.pdbx_description
1 polymer ?
#
loop_
_entity_poly.entity_id
_entity_poly.type
_entity_poly.pdbx_seq_one_letter_code
_entity_poly.pdbx_strand_id
1 'polypeptide(L)'
;MRKPAVCPFCKGSIKIDYKDVSMLSRYISNQGKIISRRRSRACAKHQRELAQAIKRARYLAMLPYAPTHIWKTGGVGLSRSTA
;
A
#
# COMPACT_ATOMS: atom_id res chain seq x y z
N MET A 1 -21.99 -17.26 -3.48
CA MET A 1 -21.48 -15.92 -3.07
C MET A 1 -20.23 -16.10 -2.22
N ARG A 2 -19.09 -15.46 -2.54
CA ARG A 2 -17.87 -15.58 -1.72
C ARG A 2 -18.07 -14.83 -0.39
N LYS A 3 -17.84 -15.53 0.73
CA LYS A 3 -17.89 -14.96 2.09
C LYS A 3 -17.03 -13.69 2.15
N PRO A 4 -17.52 -12.56 2.68
CA PRO A 4 -16.73 -11.33 2.74
C PRO A 4 -15.46 -11.60 3.53
N ALA A 5 -14.32 -11.45 2.88
CA ALA A 5 -13.03 -11.59 3.53
C ALA A 5 -12.97 -10.60 4.69
N VAL A 6 -12.67 -11.10 5.89
CA VAL A 6 -12.58 -10.22 7.06
C VAL A 6 -11.42 -9.27 6.87
N CYS A 7 -11.68 -7.97 7.06
CA CYS A 7 -10.67 -6.94 6.84
C CYS A 7 -9.50 -7.12 7.82
N PRO A 8 -8.25 -7.18 7.33
CA PRO A 8 -7.07 -7.31 8.19
C PRO A 8 -6.94 -6.18 9.21
N PHE A 9 -7.22 -4.94 8.79
CA PHE A 9 -7.12 -3.75 9.64
C PHE A 9 -8.21 -3.69 10.71
N CYS A 10 -9.42 -4.20 10.43
CA CYS A 10 -10.49 -4.27 11.43
C CYS A 10 -10.15 -5.24 12.57
N LYS A 11 -9.47 -6.35 12.26
CA LYS A 11 -9.10 -7.37 13.25
C LYS A 11 -7.86 -6.99 14.07
N GLY A 12 -6.86 -6.42 13.43
CA GLY A 12 -5.57 -6.14 14.05
C GLY A 12 -5.47 -4.80 14.77
N SER A 13 -6.52 -3.98 14.78
CA SER A 13 -6.53 -2.60 15.31
C SER A 13 -5.31 -1.76 14.88
N ILE A 14 -4.79 -2.04 13.67
CA ILE A 14 -3.62 -1.37 13.12
C ILE A 14 -4.06 -0.01 12.57
N LYS A 15 -3.47 1.07 13.09
CA LYS A 15 -3.67 2.42 12.55
C LYS A 15 -2.93 2.55 11.22
N ILE A 16 -3.59 3.19 10.25
CA ILE A 16 -3.04 3.39 8.91
C ILE A 16 -2.48 4.81 8.83
N ASP A 17 -1.17 4.93 8.98
CA ASP A 17 -0.45 6.20 8.90
C ASP A 17 0.45 6.28 7.67
N TYR A 18 0.67 7.50 7.17
CA TYR A 18 1.51 7.72 5.98
C TYR A 18 3.01 7.54 6.27
N LYS A 19 3.39 7.57 7.55
CA LYS A 19 4.78 7.46 8.01
C LYS A 19 5.30 6.01 7.93
N ASP A 20 4.39 5.03 7.96
CA ASP A 20 4.73 3.61 7.99
C ASP A 20 4.96 3.05 6.57
N VAL A 21 6.07 3.46 5.96
CA VAL A 21 6.41 3.12 4.57
C VAL A 21 6.45 1.60 4.33
N SER A 22 6.94 0.82 5.31
CA SER A 22 7.04 -0.65 5.24
C SER A 22 5.68 -1.34 5.16
N MET A 23 4.67 -0.79 5.84
CA MET A 23 3.30 -1.29 5.78
C MET A 23 2.66 -0.91 4.45
N LEU A 24 2.80 0.35 4.04
CA LEU A 24 2.18 0.88 2.82
C LEU A 24 2.75 0.27 1.53
N SER A 25 4.03 -0.08 1.51
CA SER A 25 4.67 -0.65 0.31
C SER A 25 4.06 -2.00 -0.09
N ARG A 26 3.58 -2.79 0.88
CA ARG A 26 2.86 -4.07 0.63
C ARG A 26 1.55 -3.88 -0.14
N TYR A 27 0.98 -2.69 -0.08
CA TYR A 27 -0.28 -2.33 -0.76
C TYR A 27 -0.06 -1.59 -2.07
N ILE A 28 1.18 -1.58 -2.57
CA ILE A 28 1.56 -1.03 -3.87
C ILE A 28 2.02 -2.19 -4.75
N SER A 29 1.69 -2.13 -6.05
CA SER A 29 2.18 -3.09 -7.03
C SER A 29 3.61 -2.78 -7.44
N ASN A 30 4.29 -3.74 -8.07
CA ASN A 30 5.62 -3.53 -8.65
C ASN A 30 5.67 -2.37 -9.68
N GLN A 31 4.53 -1.92 -10.20
CA GLN A 31 4.43 -0.79 -11.12
C GLN A 31 4.21 0.56 -10.39
N GLY A 32 4.22 0.59 -9.06
CA GLY A 32 3.88 1.78 -8.30
C GLY A 32 2.38 2.10 -8.30
N LYS A 33 1.49 1.17 -8.64
CA LYS A 33 0.03 1.38 -8.59
C LYS A 33 -0.54 0.94 -7.24
N ILE A 34 -1.54 1.63 -6.72
CA ILE A 34 -2.25 1.19 -5.49
C ILE A 34 -3.04 -0.08 -5.81
N ILE A 35 -2.91 -1.13 -5.00
CA ILE A 35 -3.65 -2.37 -5.26
C ILE A 35 -5.15 -2.20 -5.02
N SER A 36 -5.95 -2.94 -5.79
CA SER A 36 -7.40 -2.90 -5.65
C SER A 36 -7.86 -3.48 -4.30
N ARG A 37 -9.04 -3.04 -3.84
CA ARG A 37 -9.68 -3.55 -2.61
C ARG A 37 -9.80 -5.08 -2.59
N ARG A 38 -10.04 -5.71 -3.75
CA ARG A 38 -10.18 -7.17 -3.87
C ARG A 38 -8.86 -7.89 -3.53
N ARG A 39 -7.72 -7.30 -3.89
CA ARG A 39 -6.39 -7.84 -3.56
C ARG A 39 -6.00 -7.54 -2.12
N SER A 40 -6.22 -6.31 -1.63
CA SER A 40 -5.90 -5.93 -0.25
C SER A 40 -6.78 -6.60 0.80
N ARG A 41 -7.99 -7.06 0.42
CA ARG A 41 -9.04 -7.58 1.31
C ARG A 41 -9.46 -6.59 2.39
N ALA A 42 -9.21 -5.29 2.18
CA ALA A 42 -9.62 -4.23 3.11
C ALA A 42 -11.12 -3.93 3.01
N CYS A 43 -11.72 -3.44 4.10
CA CYS A 43 -13.07 -2.88 4.03
C CYS A 43 -13.07 -1.55 3.24
N ALA A 44 -14.24 -1.08 2.82
CA ALA A 44 -14.32 0.14 2.02
C ALA A 44 -13.76 1.37 2.77
N LYS A 45 -13.98 1.46 4.08
CA LYS A 45 -13.47 2.55 4.93
C LYS A 45 -11.93 2.54 4.96
N HIS A 46 -11.33 1.43 5.39
CA HIS A 46 -9.87 1.30 5.47
C HIS A 46 -9.19 1.41 4.11
N GLN A 47 -9.82 0.98 3.00
CA GLN A 47 -9.24 1.19 1.67
C GLN A 47 -9.14 2.67 1.30
N ARG A 48 -10.12 3.51 1.71
CA ARG A 48 -10.06 4.97 1.47
C ARG A 48 -8.96 5.61 2.31
N GLU A 49 -8.87 5.25 3.59
CA GLU A 49 -7.82 5.71 4.50
C GLU A 49 -6.42 5.30 4.00
N LEU A 50 -6.25 4.05 3.60
CA LEU A 50 -5.03 3.53 2.98
C LEU A 50 -4.66 4.30 1.71
N ALA A 51 -5.62 4.54 0.81
CA ALA A 51 -5.37 5.32 -0.39
C ALA A 51 -4.94 6.75 -0.08
N GLN A 52 -5.51 7.37 0.97
CA GLN A 52 -5.14 8.71 1.40
C GLN A 52 -3.74 8.73 2.01
N ALA A 53 -3.40 7.76 2.86
CA ALA A 53 -2.08 7.60 3.45
C ALA A 53 -1.01 7.40 2.36
N ILE A 54 -1.26 6.52 1.39
CA ILE A 54 -0.34 6.30 0.25
C ILE A 54 -0.15 7.59 -0.56
N LYS A 55 -1.23 8.33 -0.85
CA LYS A 55 -1.11 9.60 -1.58
C LYS A 55 -0.27 10.63 -0.83
N ARG A 56 -0.43 10.75 0.49
CA ARG A 56 0.39 11.62 1.35
C ARG A 56 1.86 11.19 1.34
N ALA A 57 2.13 9.90 1.54
CA ALA A 57 3.49 9.35 1.53
C ALA A 57 4.19 9.59 0.19
N ARG A 58 3.45 9.48 -0.93
CA ARG A 58 3.99 9.76 -2.25
C ARG A 58 4.32 11.24 -2.48
N TYR A 59 3.50 12.17 -1.96
CA TYR A 59 3.78 13.60 -2.03
C TYR A 59 5.09 13.96 -1.31
N LEU A 60 5.39 13.25 -0.22
CA LEU A 60 6.64 13.37 0.54
C LEU A 60 7.80 12.53 -0.03
N ALA A 61 7.65 11.99 -1.25
CA ALA A 61 8.63 11.14 -1.92
C ALA A 61 9.04 9.85 -1.16
N MET A 62 8.25 9.40 -0.18
CA MET A 62 8.50 8.16 0.57
C MET A 62 8.14 6.90 -0.22
N LEU A 63 7.25 7.02 -1.21
CA LEU A 63 6.78 5.91 -2.04
C LEU A 63 6.75 6.31 -3.53
N PRO A 64 6.99 5.36 -4.45
CA PRO A 64 7.01 5.65 -5.89
C PRO A 64 5.61 5.86 -6.47
N TYR A 65 5.53 6.70 -7.50
CA TYR A 65 4.32 6.94 -8.30
C TYR A 65 4.26 6.07 -9.56
N ALA A 66 5.42 5.81 -10.17
CA ALA A 66 5.55 5.19 -11.47
C ALA A 66 6.67 4.14 -11.45
N PRO A 67 6.66 3.16 -12.39
CA PRO A 67 7.72 2.16 -12.50
C PRO A 67 9.09 2.82 -12.64
N THR A 68 9.19 3.90 -13.40
CA THR A 68 10.42 4.66 -13.63
C THR A 68 11.05 5.22 -12.35
N HIS A 69 10.24 5.53 -11.32
CA HIS A 69 10.75 6.04 -10.04
C HIS A 69 11.44 4.95 -9.22
N ILE A 70 11.06 3.69 -9.40
CA ILE A 70 11.56 2.55 -8.60
C ILE A 70 13.06 2.32 -8.85
N TRP A 71 13.49 2.43 -10.11
CA TRP A 71 14.89 2.26 -10.51
C TRP A 71 15.77 3.44 -10.10
N LYS A 72 15.20 4.66 -10.03
CA LYS A 72 15.92 5.88 -9.64
C LYS A 72 16.10 6.06 -8.12
N THR A 73 15.17 5.56 -7.30
CA THR A 73 15.21 5.71 -5.83
C THR A 73 15.91 4.56 -5.11
N GLY A 74 16.56 3.63 -5.82
CA GLY A 74 17.36 2.56 -5.20
C GLY A 74 16.56 1.53 -4.39
N GLY A 75 15.22 1.52 -4.47
CA GLY A 75 14.38 0.53 -3.80
C GLY A 75 14.06 0.84 -2.33
N VAL A 76 14.12 2.11 -1.89
CA VAL A 76 13.66 2.48 -0.55
C VAL A 76 12.21 2.02 -0.34
N GLY A 77 12.02 1.04 0.55
CA GLY A 77 10.71 0.54 0.98
C GLY A 77 10.07 -0.57 0.15
N LEU A 78 10.64 -0.98 -1.00
CA LEU A 78 10.16 -2.12 -1.77
C LEU A 78 11.07 -3.31 -1.47
N SER A 79 10.55 -4.33 -0.77
CA SER A 79 11.24 -5.62 -0.67
C SER A 79 11.47 -6.09 -2.10
N ARG A 80 12.74 -6.23 -2.50
CA ARG A 80 13.09 -6.87 -3.77
C ARG A 80 12.43 -8.24 -3.72
N SER A 81 11.35 -8.44 -4.48
CA SER A 81 10.81 -9.76 -4.72
C SER A 81 11.88 -10.48 -5.52
N THR A 82 12.76 -11.20 -4.83
CA THR A 82 13.62 -12.22 -5.41
C THR A 82 12.70 -13.22 -6.09
N ALA A 83 12.60 -13.12 -7.41
CA ALA A 83 12.42 -14.30 -8.22
C ALA A 83 13.80 -14.95 -8.37
#